data_AF-A0A183GXN6-F1
#
_entry.id   AF-A0A183GXN6-F1
#
_cell.length_a   1.000
_cell.length_b   1.000
_cell.length_c   1.000
_cell.angle_alpha   90.00
_cell.angle_beta   90.00
_cell.angle_gamma   90.00
#
_symmetry.space_group_name_H-M   'P 1'
#
loop_
_entity.id
_entity.type
_entity.pdbx_description
1 polymer ?
#
loop_
_entity_poly.entity_id
_entity_poly.type
_entity_poly.pdbx_seq_one_letter_code
_entity_poly.pdbx_strand_id
1 'polypeptide(L)'
;LVLSNCEKIRQVHNSFARPTFYELDLNQPSSEDNYHFITFVPVGNKIYELDGLREFPLEVSVIPEGKSWMEVISPIITERMRR
;
A
#
# COMPACT_ATOMS: atom_id res chain seq x y z
N LEU A 1 10.43 -5.99 -11.86
CA LEU A 1 10.01 -7.17 -12.65
C LEU A 1 9.80 -8.46 -11.82
N VAL A 2 10.46 -8.65 -10.68
CA VAL A 2 10.44 -9.96 -9.96
C VAL A 2 9.10 -10.27 -9.30
N LEU A 3 8.46 -9.29 -8.64
CA LEU A 3 7.18 -9.50 -7.94
C LEU A 3 6.03 -9.81 -8.91
N SER A 4 5.89 -9.01 -9.98
CA SER A 4 4.82 -9.18 -10.99
C SER A 4 4.89 -10.52 -11.72
N ASN A 5 6.09 -11.09 -11.86
CA ASN A 5 6.31 -12.37 -12.53
C ASN A 5 6.33 -13.57 -11.56
N CYS A 6 6.09 -13.35 -10.27
CA CYS A 6 6.07 -14.44 -9.29
C CYS A 6 4.71 -15.16 -9.32
N GLU A 7 4.69 -16.35 -9.92
CA GLU A 7 3.48 -17.15 -10.09
C GLU A 7 2.77 -17.46 -8.76
N LYS A 8 3.53 -17.81 -7.72
CA LYS A 8 2.96 -18.11 -6.40
C LYS A 8 2.24 -16.91 -5.79
N ILE A 9 2.82 -15.72 -5.91
CA ILE A 9 2.19 -14.48 -5.42
C ILE A 9 0.94 -14.18 -6.24
N ARG A 10 1.03 -14.28 -7.57
CA ARG A 10 -0.09 -14.04 -8.49
C ARG A 10 -1.28 -14.95 -8.22
N GLN A 11 -1.04 -16.24 -8.01
CA GLN A 11 -2.09 -17.22 -7.71
C GLN A 11 -2.82 -16.90 -6.40
N VAL A 12 -2.06 -16.64 -5.32
CA VAL A 12 -2.65 -16.29 -4.02
C VAL A 12 -3.41 -14.97 -4.11
N HIS A 13 -2.82 -13.93 -4.69
CA HIS A 13 -3.47 -12.63 -4.90
C HIS A 13 -4.83 -12.79 -5.62
N ASN A 14 -4.84 -13.53 -6.73
CA ASN A 14 -6.05 -13.72 -7.54
C ASN A 14 -7.10 -14.58 -6.83
N SER A 15 -6.73 -15.48 -5.93
CA SER A 15 -7.70 -16.26 -5.14
C SER A 15 -8.53 -15.41 -4.16
N PHE A 16 -8.05 -14.21 -3.80
CA PHE A 16 -8.78 -13.24 -2.98
C PHE A 16 -9.47 -12.15 -3.82
N ALA A 17 -9.25 -12.12 -5.14
CA ALA A 17 -9.92 -11.16 -6.01
C ALA A 17 -11.42 -11.48 -6.08
N ARG A 18 -12.25 -10.45 -6.22
CA ARG A 18 -13.70 -10.64 -6.38
C ARG A 18 -13.95 -11.54 -7.61
N PRO A 19 -14.86 -12.52 -7.53
CA PRO A 19 -15.24 -13.31 -8.70
C PRO A 19 -15.77 -12.37 -9.79
N THR A 20 -15.08 -12.33 -10.92
CA THR A 20 -15.61 -11.67 -12.11
C THR A 20 -16.64 -12.62 -12.71
N PHE A 21 -17.93 -12.35 -12.49
CA PHE A 21 -18.99 -13.10 -13.17
C PHE A 21 -18.95 -12.72 -14.65
N TYR A 22 -18.37 -13.60 -15.47
CA TYR A 22 -18.24 -13.42 -16.92
C TYR A 22 -19.58 -13.53 -17.69
N GLU A 23 -20.71 -13.81 -17.02
CA GLU A 23 -21.99 -14.14 -17.69
C GLU A 23 -23.01 -13.00 -17.78
N LEU A 24 -22.69 -11.78 -17.38
CA LEU A 24 -23.55 -10.63 -17.66
C LEU A 24 -22.72 -9.58 -18.37
N ASP A 25 -22.78 -9.63 -19.70
CA ASP A 25 -22.36 -8.59 -20.65
C ASP A 25 -23.26 -7.35 -20.48
N LEU A 26 -23.33 -6.85 -19.25
CA LEU A 26 -23.89 -5.56 -18.92
C LEU A 26 -22.74 -4.59 -19.08
N ASN A 27 -22.85 -3.75 -20.12
CA ASN A 27 -22.08 -2.53 -20.35
C ASN A 27 -22.20 -1.54 -19.17
N GLN A 28 -21.90 -1.97 -17.95
CA GLN A 28 -21.63 -1.08 -16.84
C GLN A 28 -20.14 -0.73 -16.93
N PRO A 29 -19.77 0.55 -16.98
CA PRO A 29 -18.39 0.92 -16.77
C PRO A 29 -18.03 0.35 -15.40
N SER A 30 -17.15 -0.66 -15.37
CA SER A 30 -16.52 -1.05 -14.13
C SER A 30 -15.88 0.23 -13.60
N SER A 31 -16.42 0.78 -12.53
CA SER A 31 -15.72 1.79 -11.76
C SER A 31 -14.47 1.07 -11.24
N GLU A 32 -13.40 1.11 -12.03
CA GLU A 32 -12.13 0.56 -11.62
C GLU A 32 -11.71 1.36 -10.40
N ASP A 33 -11.86 0.75 -9.23
CA ASP A 33 -11.31 1.26 -7.99
C ASP A 33 -9.78 1.14 -8.08
N ASN A 34 -9.18 2.07 -8.82
CA ASN A 34 -7.75 2.17 -9.03
C ASN A 34 -7.11 2.80 -7.79
N TYR A 35 -6.90 1.98 -6.77
CA TYR A 35 -6.19 2.38 -5.56
C TYR A 35 -4.68 2.39 -5.78
N HIS A 36 -4.05 3.51 -5.45
CA HIS A 36 -2.60 3.58 -5.29
C HIS A 36 -2.23 3.34 -3.82
N PHE A 37 -1.37 2.36 -3.57
CA PHE A 37 -0.96 1.99 -2.22
C PHE A 37 0.38 2.62 -1.84
N ILE A 38 0.42 3.20 -0.64
CA ILE A 38 1.63 3.72 0.00
C ILE A 38 1.81 2.96 1.32
N THR A 39 3.02 2.44 1.57
CA THR A 39 3.32 1.65 2.77
C THR A 39 4.28 2.40 3.68
N PHE A 40 4.03 2.38 4.99
CA PHE A 40 4.97 2.91 5.99
C PHE A 40 5.61 1.76 6.76
N VAL A 41 6.94 1.76 6.86
CA VAL A 41 7.69 0.71 7.56
C VAL A 41 8.74 1.32 8.50
N PRO A 42 8.88 0.82 9.74
CA PRO A 42 10.02 1.16 10.58
C PRO A 42 11.25 0.35 10.14
N VAL A 43 12.37 1.03 9.90
CA VAL A 43 13.67 0.40 9.63
C VAL A 43 14.72 1.09 10.50
N GLY A 44 15.30 0.35 11.45
CA GLY A 44 16.16 0.93 12.48
C GLY A 44 15.40 1.90 13.38
N ASN A 45 15.95 3.11 13.58
CA ASN A 45 15.29 4.18 14.33
C ASN A 45 14.54 5.17 13.42
N LYS A 46 14.20 4.79 12.20
CA LYS A 46 13.55 5.66 11.21
C LYS A 46 12.31 5.01 10.63
N ILE A 47 11.39 5.85 10.18
CA ILE A 47 10.17 5.43 9.49
C ILE A 47 10.29 5.85 8.04
N TYR A 48 10.08 4.89 7.13
CA TYR A 48 10.15 5.10 5.69
C TYR A 48 8.77 4.93 5.05
N GLU A 49 8.49 5.80 4.09
CA GLU A 49 7.39 5.70 3.16
C GLU A 49 7.88 5.03 1.87
N LEU A 50 7.21 3.94 1.51
CA LEU A 50 7.41 3.19 0.28
C LEU A 50 6.22 3.45 -0.62
N ASP A 51 6.46 4.26 -1.65
CA ASP A 51 5.50 4.60 -2.68
C ASP A 51 5.94 3.91 -3.98
N GLY A 52 5.09 3.02 -4.52
CA GLY A 52 5.40 2.25 -5.73
C GLY A 52 5.53 3.09 -7.01
N LEU A 53 5.13 4.36 -6.98
CA LEU A 53 5.29 5.32 -8.07
C LEU A 53 6.54 6.20 -7.91
N ARG A 54 7.28 6.07 -6.79
CA ARG A 54 8.54 6.78 -6.54
C ARG A 54 9.72 5.83 -6.65
N GLU A 55 10.84 6.37 -7.11
CA GLU A 55 12.08 5.62 -7.30
C GLU A 55 12.76 5.28 -5.97
N PHE A 56 12.65 6.16 -4.97
CA PHE A 56 13.35 6.02 -3.69
C PHE A 56 12.38 6.04 -2.49
N PRO A 57 12.68 5.26 -1.44
CA PRO A 57 12.02 5.41 -0.14
C PRO A 57 12.15 6.82 0.39
N LEU A 58 11.06 7.35 0.96
CA LEU A 58 11.08 8.66 1.62
C LEU A 58 11.22 8.46 3.14
N GLU A 59 12.25 9.05 3.74
CA GLU A 59 12.35 9.13 5.20
C GLU A 59 11.28 10.09 5.74
N VAL A 60 10.39 9.60 6.59
CA VAL A 60 9.25 10.35 7.12
C VAL A 60 9.59 10.98 8.46
N SER A 61 10.19 10.20 9.36
CA SER A 61 10.52 10.65 10.72
C SER A 61 11.53 9.71 11.39
N VAL A 62 12.19 10.21 12.43
CA VAL A 62 12.98 9.41 13.38
C VAL A 62 12.06 8.94 14.50
N ILE A 63 12.26 7.70 14.96
CA ILE A 63 11.60 7.09 16.11
C ILE A 63 12.39 7.51 17.36
N PRO A 64 11.83 8.35 18.24
CA PRO A 64 12.51 8.72 19.48
C PRO A 64 12.69 7.52 20.41
N GLU A 65 13.74 7.56 21.24
CA GLU A 65 13.98 6.52 22.23
C GLU A 65 12.80 6.40 23.21
N GLY A 66 12.41 5.16 23.53
CA GLY A 66 11.29 4.88 24.43
C GLY A 66 9.90 5.08 23.83
N LYS A 67 9.76 5.41 22.54
CA LYS A 67 8.47 5.52 21.85
C LYS A 67 8.25 4.42 20.82
N SER A 68 7.00 4.01 20.65
CA SER A 68 6.62 3.16 19.53
C SER A 68 6.55 3.97 18.23
N TRP A 69 7.00 3.39 17.11
CA TRP A 69 6.88 4.00 15.79
C TRP A 69 5.42 4.31 15.42
N MET A 70 4.46 3.53 15.94
CA MET A 70 3.02 3.77 15.74
C MET A 70 2.58 5.10 16.36
N GLU A 71 3.13 5.49 17.51
CA GLU A 71 2.83 6.77 18.16
C GLU A 71 3.35 7.96 17.34
N VAL A 72 4.44 7.75 16.58
CA VAL A 72 5.04 8.77 15.72
C VAL A 72 4.29 8.90 14.40
N ILE A 73 3.98 7.77 13.73
CA ILE A 73 3.42 7.78 12.39
C ILE A 73 1.91 8.05 12.35
N SER A 74 1.15 7.61 13.36
CA SER A 74 -0.31 7.78 13.41
C SER A 74 -0.76 9.24 13.24
N PRO A 75 -0.24 10.23 14.01
CA PRO A 75 -0.64 11.62 13.81
C PRO A 75 -0.25 12.17 12.44
N ILE A 76 0.88 11.72 11.87
CA ILE A 76 1.34 12.13 10.53
C ILE A 76 0.36 11.64 9.46
N ILE A 77 -0.04 10.36 9.51
CA ILE A 77 -1.01 9.78 8.57
C ILE A 77 -2.36 10.46 8.73
N THR A 78 -2.84 10.66 9.96
CA THR A 78 -4.13 11.33 10.23
C THR A 78 -4.17 12.75 9.67
N GLU A 79 -3.12 13.55 9.85
CA GLU A 79 -3.08 14.90 9.27
C GLU A 79 -3.03 14.85 7.74
N ARG A 80 -2.39 13.83 7.16
CA ARG A 80 -2.34 13.64 5.70
C ARG A 80 -3.70 13.24 5.12
N MET A 81 -4.51 12.47 5.87
CA MET A 81 -5.88 12.11 5.49
C MET A 81 -6.86 13.28 5.60
N ARG A 82 -6.56 14.27 6.46
CA ARG A 82 -7.40 15.46 6.66
C ARG A 82 -7.23 16.52 5.56
N ARG A 83 -6.14 16.43 4.79
CA ARG A 83 -5.85 17.32 3.65
C ARG A 83 -6.52 16.79 2.39
#